data_AF-A0A382GRD8-F1
#
_entry.id   AF-A0A382GRD8-F1
#
_cell.length_a   1.000
_cell.length_b   1.000
_cell.length_c   1.000
_cell.angle_alpha   90.00
_cell.angle_beta   90.00
_cell.angle_gamma   90.00
#
_symmetry.space_group_name_H-M   'P 1'
#
loop_
_entity.id
_entity.type
_entity.pdbx_description
1 polymer ?
#
loop_
_entity_poly.entity_id
_entity_poly.type
_entity_poly.pdbx_seq_one_letter_code
_entity_poly.pdbx_strand_id
1 'polypeptide(L)' 'MSELNDKEIRALAKSVDLNIPDSDITDVNYSLNAMLQAIDSIDPEGINTVEPLPIIVQKED' A
#
# COMPACT_ATOMS: atom_id res chain seq x y z
N MET A 1 1.85 4.87 10.53
CA MET A 1 2.62 4.98 9.26
C MET A 1 2.64 6.43 8.80
N SER A 2 3.69 6.89 8.10
CA SER A 2 3.73 8.26 7.55
C SER A 2 2.85 8.39 6.29
N GLU A 3 2.23 9.55 6.12
CA GLU A 3 1.46 9.85 4.90
C GLU A 3 2.37 9.86 3.65
N LEU A 4 1.81 9.40 2.53
CA LEU A 4 2.45 9.40 1.22
C LEU A 4 2.23 10.73 0.51
N ASN A 5 3.29 11.23 -0.12
CA ASN A 5 3.20 12.37 -1.04
C ASN A 5 2.98 11.93 -2.49
N ASP A 6 2.62 12.88 -3.36
CA ASP A 6 2.28 12.60 -4.76
C ASP A 6 3.39 11.90 -5.54
N LYS A 7 4.66 12.19 -5.23
CA LYS A 7 5.80 11.54 -5.90
C LYS A 7 5.90 10.05 -5.51
N GLU A 8 5.64 9.73 -4.25
CA GLU A 8 5.62 8.36 -3.75
C GLU A 8 4.44 7.58 -4.33
N ILE A 9 3.25 8.19 -4.40
CA ILE A 9 2.07 7.59 -5.02
C ILE A 9 2.32 7.29 -6.51
N ARG A 10 2.94 8.23 -7.24
CA ARG A 10 3.34 8.00 -8.64
C ARG A 10 4.36 6.89 -8.79
N ALA A 11 5.30 6.77 -7.86
CA ALA A 11 6.27 5.68 -7.86
C ALA A 11 5.59 4.33 -7.65
N LEU A 12 4.64 4.24 -6.70
CA LEU A 12 3.86 3.03 -6.41
C LEU A 12 2.99 2.62 -7.60
N ALA A 13 2.33 3.57 -8.26
CA ALA A 13 1.54 3.31 -9.46
C ALA A 13 2.43 2.72 -10.59
N LYS A 14 3.62 3.29 -10.78
CA LYS A 14 4.55 2.81 -11.80
C LYS A 14 5.09 1.40 -11.53
N SER A 15 5.24 1.00 -10.27
CA SER A 15 5.65 -0.38 -9.92
C SER A 15 4.64 -1.45 -10.32
N VAL A 16 3.37 -1.07 -10.56
CA VAL A 16 2.31 -1.96 -11.04
C VAL A 16 1.88 -1.62 -12.48
N ASP A 17 2.72 -0.91 -13.21
CA ASP A 17 2.48 -0.45 -14.59
C ASP A 17 1.17 0.36 -14.75
N LEU A 18 0.80 1.13 -13.73
CA LEU A 18 -0.36 2.01 -13.73
C LEU A 18 0.08 3.47 -13.86
N ASN A 19 -0.56 4.21 -14.77
CA ASN A 19 -0.35 5.65 -14.92
C ASN A 19 -1.53 6.44 -14.36
N ILE A 20 -1.27 7.26 -13.33
CA ILE A 20 -2.28 8.13 -12.70
C ILE A 20 -2.22 9.51 -13.38
N PRO A 21 -3.30 9.99 -14.01
CA PRO A 21 -3.35 11.33 -14.58
C PRO A 21 -3.29 12.40 -13.47
N ASP A 22 -2.80 13.60 -13.79
CA ASP A 22 -2.68 14.70 -12.82
C ASP A 22 -4.02 15.13 -12.23
N SER A 23 -5.13 14.94 -12.96
CA SER A 23 -6.48 15.22 -12.47
C SER A 23 -6.88 14.38 -11.27
N ASP A 24 -6.34 13.16 -11.17
CA ASP A 24 -6.82 12.14 -10.23
C ASP A 24 -5.86 11.96 -9.05
N ILE A 25 -4.67 12.56 -9.10
CA ILE A 25 -3.60 12.33 -8.11
C ILE A 25 -4.02 12.72 -6.70
N THR A 26 -4.78 13.82 -6.57
CA THR A 26 -5.28 14.33 -5.29
C THR A 26 -6.25 13.34 -4.65
N ASP A 27 -7.18 12.79 -5.43
CA ASP A 27 -8.18 11.84 -4.93
C ASP A 27 -7.56 10.50 -4.54
N VAL A 28 -6.59 10.04 -5.34
CA VAL A 28 -5.80 8.84 -5.03
C VAL A 28 -4.98 9.06 -3.76
N ASN A 29 -4.39 10.25 -3.58
CA ASN A 29 -3.65 10.61 -2.38
C ASN A 29 -4.53 10.53 -1.12
N TYR A 30 -5.68 11.18 -1.12
CA TYR A 30 -6.61 11.12 0.00
C TYR A 30 -7.05 9.68 0.31
N SER A 31 -7.36 8.91 -0.72
CA SER A 31 -7.83 7.52 -0.57
C SER A 31 -6.75 6.62 0.03
N LEU A 32 -5.51 6.69 -0.49
CA LEU A 32 -4.39 5.88 -0.01
C LEU A 32 -4.01 6.26 1.43
N ASN A 33 -3.94 7.54 1.74
CA ASN A 33 -3.59 7.99 3.08
C ASN A 33 -4.67 7.64 4.12
N ALA A 34 -5.96 7.72 3.75
CA ALA A 34 -7.04 7.23 4.62
C ALA A 34 -6.94 5.71 4.89
N MET A 35 -6.62 4.91 3.86
CA MET A 35 -6.41 3.47 4.03
C MET A 35 -5.19 3.17 4.92
N LEU A 36 -4.08 3.89 4.75
CA LEU A 36 -2.90 3.74 5.60
C LEU A 36 -3.21 4.06 7.06
N GLN A 37 -3.96 5.13 7.33
CA GLN A 37 -4.40 5.47 8.68
C GLN A 37 -5.31 4.38 9.28
N ALA A 38 -6.22 3.81 8.47
CA ALA A 38 -7.07 2.71 8.91
C ALA A 38 -6.25 1.45 9.24
N ILE A 39 -5.24 1.12 8.43
CA ILE A 39 -4.36 -0.03 8.68
C ILE A 39 -3.51 0.20 9.94
N ASP A 40 -2.98 1.40 10.14
CA ASP A 40 -2.19 1.75 11.32
C ASP A 40 -2.98 1.63 12.62
N SER A 41 -4.32 1.76 12.55
CA SER A 41 -5.22 1.56 13.69
C SER A 41 -5.48 0.08 14.03
N ILE A 42 -5.11 -0.84 13.14
CA ILE A 42 -5.29 -2.29 13.35
C ILE A 42 -4.07 -2.83 14.11
N ASP A 43 -4.23 -3.00 15.43
CA ASP A 43 -3.24 -3.63 16.31
C ASP A 43 -3.85 -4.84 17.05
N PRO A 44 -3.99 -6.00 16.39
CA PRO A 44 -4.56 -7.18 17.02
C PRO A 44 -3.59 -7.80 18.02
N GLU A 45 -4.08 -8.11 19.22
CA GLU A 45 -3.29 -8.72 20.29
C GLU A 45 -2.58 -10.00 19.81
N GLY A 46 -1.29 -10.10 20.11
CA GLY A 46 -0.49 -11.29 19.78
C GLY A 46 -0.03 -11.39 18.32
N ILE A 47 -0.23 -10.38 17.47
CA ILE A 47 0.24 -10.42 16.07
C ILE A 47 1.75 -10.68 15.94
N ASN A 48 2.55 -10.14 16.87
CA ASN A 48 3.99 -10.36 16.91
C ASN A 48 4.41 -11.77 17.35
N THR A 49 3.45 -12.61 17.78
CA THR A 49 3.70 -13.99 18.23
C THR A 49 3.40 -15.03 17.16
N VAL A 50 2.78 -14.61 16.05
CA VAL A 50 2.40 -15.49 14.94
C VAL A 50 3.45 -15.41 13.85
N GLU A 51 3.92 -16.56 13.36
CA GLU A 51 4.82 -16.59 12.21
C GLU A 51 4.11 -16.11 10.93
N PRO A 52 4.76 -15.29 10.09
CA PRO A 52 4.16 -14.84 8.84
C PRO A 52 3.93 -16.02 7.89
N LEU A 53 2.84 -15.96 7.12
CA LEU A 53 2.55 -16.98 6.12
C LEU A 53 3.67 -17.00 5.06
N PRO A 54 4.21 -18.18 4.71
CA PRO A 54 5.27 -18.28 3.71
C PRO A 54 4.74 -17.89 2.33
N ILE A 55 5.53 -17.10 1.60
CA ILE A 55 5.24 -16.77 0.19
C ILE A 55 5.58 -18.00 -0.66
N ILE A 56 4.56 -18.66 -1.21
CA ILE A 56 4.74 -19.77 -2.15
C ILE A 56 4.79 -19.17 -3.56
N VAL A 57 6.00 -19.01 -4.10
CA VAL A 57 6.18 -18.58 -5.50
C VAL A 57 5.94 -19.79 -6.40
N GLN A 58 4.78 -19.86 -7.05
CA GLN A 58 4.59 -20.83 -8.13
C GLN A 58 5.45 -20.41 -9.31
N LYS A 59 6.40 -21.26 -9.68
CA LYS A 59 7.26 -21.03 -10.85
C LYS A 59 6.44 -21.41 -12.07
N GLU A 60 6.04 -20.43 -12.88
CA GLU A 60 5.58 -20.71 -14.25
C GLU A 60 6.82 -21.10 -15.09
N ASP A 61 6.73 -22.25 -15.77
CA ASP A 61 7.76 -22.78 -16.69
C ASP A 61 7.83 -21.99 -18.01
#